data_AF-A0A2P7EH14-F1
#
_entry.id   AF-A0A2P7EH14-F1
#
_cell.length_a   1.000
_cell.length_b   1.000
_cell.length_c   1.000
_cell.angle_alpha   90.00
_cell.angle_beta   90.00
_cell.angle_gamma   90.00
#
_symmetry.space_group_name_H-M   'P 1'
#
loop_
_entity.id
_entity.type
_entity.pdbx_description
1 polymer ?
#
loop_
_entity_poly.entity_id
_entity_poly.type
_entity_poly.pdbx_seq_one_letter_code
_entity_poly.pdbx_strand_id
1 'polypeptide(L)' 'MGTFTQAQYQKSINPGCEQRGYVESGHLLEKLEFALAVAVGSGDQTRIQELRTRIEALGDNREEPGT' A
#
# COMPACT_ATOMS: atom_id res chain seq x y z
N MET A 1 -44.63 25.76 12.61
CA MET A 1 -44.30 24.39 13.06
C MET A 1 -43.51 23.71 11.95
N GLY A 2 -42.24 23.34 12.23
CA GLY A 2 -41.39 22.42 11.45
C GLY A 2 -40.74 22.98 10.17
N THR A 3 -39.50 22.68 9.79
CA THR A 3 -38.34 22.01 10.41
C THR A 3 -37.11 22.48 9.64
N PHE A 4 -36.20 23.25 10.26
CA PHE A 4 -34.91 23.60 9.65
C PHE A 4 -33.99 22.38 9.74
N THR A 5 -33.73 21.74 8.60
CA THR A 5 -32.77 20.63 8.53
C THR A 5 -31.36 21.19 8.54
N GLN A 6 -30.69 21.08 9.69
CA GLN A 6 -29.24 21.25 9.78
C GLN A 6 -28.58 20.05 9.11
N ALA A 7 -28.24 20.21 7.82
CA ALA A 7 -27.40 19.27 7.10
C ALA A 7 -25.99 19.32 7.69
N GLN A 8 -25.81 18.46 8.69
CA GLN A 8 -24.64 17.62 8.96
C GLN A 8 -23.32 18.11 8.34
N TYR A 9 -22.54 18.73 9.24
CA TYR A 9 -21.08 18.72 9.35
C TYR A 9 -20.41 17.47 8.70
N GLN A 10 -20.16 17.50 7.39
CA GLN A 10 -19.27 16.53 6.73
C GLN A 10 -17.81 16.98 6.96
N LYS A 11 -17.34 16.84 8.20
CA LYS A 11 -15.91 16.86 8.50
C LYS A 11 -15.35 15.47 8.25
N SER A 12 -14.99 15.20 7.01
CA SER A 12 -14.09 14.08 6.69
C SER A 12 -13.10 14.50 5.61
N ILE A 13 -12.34 15.57 5.87
CA ILE A 13 -11.00 15.65 5.28
C ILE A 13 -10.11 14.86 6.24
N ASN A 14 -9.99 13.56 6.00
CA ASN A 14 -8.82 12.82 6.46
C ASN A 14 -7.67 13.27 5.57
N PRO A 15 -6.64 13.99 6.04
CA PRO A 15 -5.40 14.16 5.28
C PRO A 15 -4.54 12.91 5.50
N GLY A 16 -5.12 11.75 5.22
CA GLY A 16 -4.54 10.44 5.51
C GLY A 16 -4.35 9.70 4.20
N CYS A 17 -3.27 10.01 3.51
CA CYS A 17 -2.55 9.13 2.57
C CYS A 17 -3.20 8.74 1.23
N GLU A 18 -4.04 9.59 0.62
CA GLU A 18 -4.42 9.44 -0.81
C GLU A 18 -3.26 9.69 -1.81
N GLN A 19 -2.02 9.91 -1.35
CA GLN A 19 -0.84 10.16 -2.21
C GLN A 19 0.03 8.93 -2.51
N ARG A 20 -0.38 7.70 -2.19
CA ARG A 20 0.40 6.48 -2.54
C ARG A 20 -0.03 5.82 -3.86
N GLY A 21 -0.70 6.57 -4.74
CA GLY A 21 -1.38 5.99 -5.90
C GLY A 21 -0.55 5.81 -7.16
N TYR A 22 0.43 6.68 -7.47
CA TYR A 22 0.91 6.72 -8.87
C TYR A 22 2.36 7.15 -9.13
N VAL A 23 3.06 7.79 -8.18
CA VAL A 23 4.44 8.27 -8.39
C VAL A 23 5.48 7.44 -7.61
N GLU A 24 5.04 6.51 -6.76
CA GLU A 24 5.89 5.82 -5.79
C GLU A 24 6.17 4.34 -6.17
N SER A 25 6.05 3.90 -7.43
CA SER A 25 6.26 2.47 -7.75
C SER A 25 7.69 1.99 -7.45
N GLY A 26 8.71 2.85 -7.63
CA GLY A 26 10.10 2.55 -7.24
C GLY A 26 10.30 2.59 -5.72
N HIS A 27 9.87 3.70 -5.10
CA HIS A 27 9.98 3.90 -3.65
C HIS A 27 9.14 2.92 -2.81
N LEU A 28 8.04 2.40 -3.34
CA LEU A 28 7.23 1.37 -2.70
C LEU A 28 7.94 0.01 -2.73
N LEU A 29 8.58 -0.32 -3.86
CA LEU A 29 9.40 -1.52 -3.98
C LEU A 29 10.54 -1.49 -2.96
N GLU A 30 11.27 -0.36 -2.89
CA GLU A 30 12.33 -0.15 -1.89
C GLU A 30 11.83 -0.33 -0.45
N LYS A 31 10.63 0.17 -0.12
CA LYS A 31 10.01 -0.01 1.21
C LYS A 31 9.66 -1.47 1.49
N LEU A 32 9.22 -2.21 0.48
CA LEU A 32 8.91 -3.64 0.62
C LEU A 32 10.19 -4.46 0.77
N GLU A 33 11.25 -4.15 0.03
CA GLU A 33 12.56 -4.78 0.16
C GLU A 33 13.18 -4.52 1.54
N PHE A 34 13.05 -3.30 2.06
CA PHE A 34 13.47 -2.97 3.42
C PHE A 34 12.66 -3.73 4.47
N ALA A 35 11.33 -3.78 4.33
CA ALA A 35 10.47 -4.55 5.23
C ALA A 35 10.80 -6.06 5.18
N LEU A 36 11.16 -6.58 4.00
CA LEU A 36 11.58 -7.97 3.82
C LEU A 36 12.87 -8.24 4.58
N ALA A 37 13.87 -7.37 4.47
CA ALA A 37 15.12 -7.51 5.22
C ALA A 37 14.88 -7.52 6.74
N VAL A 38 13.97 -6.68 7.23
CA VAL A 38 13.58 -6.66 8.65
C VAL A 38 12.88 -7.96 9.07
N ALA A 39 11.95 -8.47 8.24
CA ALA A 39 11.27 -9.73 8.51
C ALA A 39 12.22 -10.94 8.51
N VAL A 40 13.18 -10.97 7.58
CA VAL A 40 14.28 -11.96 7.53
C VAL A 40 15.12 -11.89 8.80
N GLY A 41 15.55 -10.68 9.21
CA GLY A 41 16.32 -10.49 10.44
C GLY A 41 15.54 -10.87 11.72
N SER A 42 14.22 -10.77 11.68
CA SER A 42 13.33 -11.13 12.80
C SER A 42 12.93 -12.61 12.79
N GLY A 43 13.18 -13.35 11.70
CA GLY A 43 12.81 -14.76 11.53
C GLY A 43 11.31 -14.99 11.25
N ASP A 44 10.56 -13.94 10.88
CA ASP A 44 9.10 -14.01 10.68
C ASP A 44 8.77 -14.57 9.28
N GLN A 45 8.75 -15.91 9.17
CA GLN A 45 8.56 -16.63 7.91
C GLN A 45 7.26 -16.27 7.19
N THR A 46 6.16 -16.07 7.92
CA THR A 46 4.87 -15.67 7.34
C THR A 46 4.99 -14.32 6.65
N ARG A 47 5.60 -13.35 7.33
CA ARG A 47 5.78 -11.99 6.81
C ARG A 47 6.77 -11.93 5.66
N ILE A 48 7.82 -12.75 5.70
CA ILE A 48 8.77 -12.93 4.60
C ILE A 48 8.02 -13.40 3.34
N GLN A 49 7.20 -14.45 3.45
CA GLN A 49 6.47 -14.99 2.30
C GLN A 49 5.48 -13.97 1.73
N GLU A 50 4.73 -13.27 2.59
CA GLU A 50 3.80 -12.22 2.15
C GLU A 50 4.51 -11.08 1.40
N LEU A 51 5.65 -10.61 1.92
CA LEU A 51 6.42 -9.54 1.30
C LEU A 51 7.05 -9.98 -0.02
N ARG A 52 7.54 -11.21 -0.12
CA ARG A 52 8.07 -11.78 -1.38
C ARG A 52 7.01 -11.83 -2.46
N THR A 53 5.83 -12.39 -2.16
CA THR A 53 4.70 -12.42 -3.10
C THR A 53 4.32 -11.03 -3.58
N ARG A 54 4.38 -10.02 -2.69
CA ARG A 54 4.02 -8.64 -3.03
C ARG A 54 5.09 -7.94 -3.86
N ILE A 55 6.36 -8.21 -3.60
CA ILE A 55 7.49 -7.76 -4.41
C ILE A 55 7.42 -8.39 -5.80
N GLU A 56 7.15 -9.70 -5.89
CA GLU A 56 6.95 -10.41 -7.15
C GLU A 56 5.77 -9.82 -7.93
N ALA A 57 4.59 -9.66 -7.33
CA ALA A 57 3.44 -9.07 -8.03
C ALA A 57 3.66 -7.63 -8.54
N LEU A 58 4.49 -6.84 -7.84
CA LEU A 58 4.86 -5.48 -8.25
C LEU A 58 6.01 -5.45 -9.27
N GLY A 59 6.94 -6.40 -9.20
CA GLY A 59 8.06 -6.55 -10.13
C GLY A 59 7.69 -7.26 -11.44
N ASP A 60 6.72 -8.17 -11.39
CA ASP A 60 6.21 -8.97 -12.53
C ASP A 60 5.31 -8.14 -13.47
N ASN A 61 4.82 -6.98 -13.01
CA ASN A 61 4.23 -5.97 -13.89
C ASN A 61 5.24 -5.32 -14.88
N ARG A 62 6.50 -5.77 -14.89
CA ARG A 62 7.60 -5.19 -15.68
C ARG A 62 8.05 -6.06 -16.87
N GLU A 63 7.18 -6.94 -17.35
CA GLU A 63 7.31 -7.76 -18.58
C GLU A 63 8.19 -9.01 -18.46
N GLU A 64 7.57 -10.18 -18.63
CA GLU A 64 7.99 -11.13 -19.67
C GLU A 64 6.76 -11.52 -20.50
N PRO A 65 6.66 -11.09 -21.77
CA PRO A 65 5.72 -11.68 -22.71
C PRO A 65 6.30 -13.00 -23.22
N GLY A 66 5.66 -14.12 -22.91
CA GLY A 66 5.80 -15.34 -23.69
C GLY A 66 6.19 -16.59 -22.90
N THR A 67 5.27 -17.54 -22.82
CA THR A 67 5.43 -18.81 -23.57
C THR A 67 4.06 -19.43 -23.86
#